data_AF-A0A196QGN5-F1
#
_entry.id   AF-A0A196QGN5-F1
#
_cell.length_a   1.000
_cell.length_b   1.000
_cell.length_c   1.000
_cell.angle_alpha   90.00
_cell.angle_beta   90.00
_cell.angle_gamma   90.00
#
_symmetry.space_group_name_H-M   'P 1'
#
loop_
_entity.id
_entity.type
_entity.pdbx_description
1 polymer ?
#
loop_
_entity_poly.entity_id
_entity_poly.type
_entity_poly.pdbx_seq_one_letter_code
_entity_poly.pdbx_strand_id
1 'polypeptide(L)'
;MVNRLTALSVKATALALALGFSAQVAANMYRYTDENGQIVISSTIPQEATKRGYDILSNNGRVIETIPPAPTEEEIAAREAEKQRQKELAEQREKDRALLKRFSHPDQAVKAMHRKIRELEGLIQLKRGNISVISSQLDNEQSRAANMERAGREIPEATLEKIRRLESQIRDIEREITSQTQEIEELRKAFEADIERLEEVTGEARTVPLDHTETEN
;
A
#
# COMPACT_ATOMS: atom_id res chain seq x y z
N MET A 1 -70.75 -45.79 31.69
CA MET A 1 -69.59 -46.57 31.18
C MET A 1 -69.78 -46.75 29.67
N VAL A 2 -68.81 -46.26 28.87
CA VAL A 2 -68.23 -46.90 27.65
C VAL A 2 -69.24 -47.29 26.55
N ASN A 3 -69.20 -46.91 25.27
CA ASN A 3 -68.11 -46.60 24.34
C ASN A 3 -68.67 -46.06 23.00
N ARG A 4 -67.86 -45.22 22.34
CA ARG A 4 -67.46 -45.22 20.91
C ARG A 4 -68.49 -45.32 19.76
N LEU A 5 -68.56 -44.20 19.03
CA LEU A 5 -68.25 -43.99 17.60
C LEU A 5 -68.45 -45.17 16.63
N THR A 6 -69.34 -44.96 15.65
CA THR A 6 -69.41 -45.71 14.40
C THR A 6 -69.39 -44.77 13.19
N ALA A 7 -68.78 -45.28 12.13
CA ALA A 7 -68.23 -44.58 10.99
C ALA A 7 -69.10 -44.70 9.72
N LEU A 8 -68.87 -43.75 8.80
CA LEU A 8 -69.01 -43.77 7.32
C LEU A 8 -70.30 -44.32 6.66
N SER A 9 -70.88 -43.56 5.71
CA SER A 9 -70.56 -43.70 4.26
C SER A 9 -71.58 -43.03 3.29
N VAL A 10 -71.08 -42.62 2.11
CA VAL A 10 -71.70 -42.50 0.76
C VAL A 10 -72.33 -41.17 0.24
N LYS A 11 -71.52 -40.50 -0.62
CA LYS A 11 -71.71 -39.95 -2.00
C LYS A 11 -72.91 -39.05 -2.39
N ALA A 12 -72.61 -37.89 -3.01
CA ALA A 12 -73.01 -37.53 -4.39
C ALA A 12 -72.36 -36.22 -4.89
N THR A 13 -72.15 -36.17 -6.20
CA THR A 13 -71.40 -35.28 -7.10
C THR A 13 -71.85 -33.82 -7.15
N ALA A 14 -70.92 -32.86 -7.27
CA ALA A 14 -71.18 -31.53 -7.85
C ALA A 14 -69.95 -30.93 -8.57
N LEU A 15 -70.21 -30.57 -9.82
CA LEU A 15 -69.46 -29.81 -10.81
C LEU A 15 -69.03 -28.42 -10.31
N ALA A 16 -67.79 -27.97 -10.60
CA ALA A 16 -67.48 -26.64 -11.20
C ALA A 16 -66.05 -26.14 -10.96
N LEU A 17 -65.46 -25.65 -12.06
CA LEU A 17 -64.42 -24.62 -12.18
C LEU A 17 -63.01 -24.90 -11.65
N ALA A 18 -62.24 -25.55 -12.53
CA ALA A 18 -60.84 -25.18 -12.72
C ALA A 18 -60.76 -23.73 -13.21
N LEU A 19 -60.54 -22.78 -12.30
CA LEU A 19 -59.98 -21.48 -12.64
C LEU A 19 -58.47 -21.61 -12.61
N GLY A 20 -57.90 -21.91 -13.76
CA GLY A 20 -56.48 -21.71 -13.99
C GLY A 20 -56.16 -20.25 -13.73
N PHE A 21 -55.44 -19.97 -12.64
CA PHE A 21 -54.74 -18.71 -12.48
C PHE A 21 -53.67 -18.70 -13.57
N SER A 22 -54.03 -18.14 -14.73
CA SER A 22 -53.03 -17.76 -15.71
C SER A 22 -52.19 -16.71 -15.00
N ALA A 23 -50.97 -17.07 -14.60
CA ALA A 23 -49.97 -16.06 -14.33
C ALA A 23 -49.88 -15.26 -15.63
N GLN A 24 -50.50 -14.07 -15.65
CA GLN A 24 -50.36 -13.14 -16.75
C GLN A 24 -48.87 -12.81 -16.75
N VAL A 25 -48.11 -13.51 -17.59
CA VAL A 25 -46.73 -13.15 -17.89
C VAL A 25 -46.85 -11.76 -18.49
N ALA A 26 -46.55 -10.75 -17.69
CA ALA A 26 -46.51 -9.38 -18.15
C ALA A 26 -45.44 -9.34 -19.24
N ALA A 27 -45.88 -9.36 -20.50
CA ALA A 27 -45.01 -9.34 -21.66
C ALA A 27 -44.43 -7.92 -21.78
N ASN A 28 -43.31 -7.68 -21.10
CA ASN A 28 -42.55 -6.45 -21.27
C ASN A 28 -42.03 -6.42 -22.71
N MET A 29 -42.34 -5.35 -23.43
CA MET A 29 -41.79 -5.11 -24.76
C MET A 29 -40.51 -4.29 -24.61
N TYR A 30 -39.56 -4.44 -25.52
CA TYR A 30 -38.30 -3.71 -25.48
C TYR A 30 -38.16 -2.86 -26.73
N ARG A 31 -37.68 -1.63 -26.56
CA ARG A 31 -37.36 -0.71 -27.65
C ARG A 31 -35.85 -0.54 -27.73
N TYR A 32 -35.26 -0.89 -28.85
CA TYR A 32 -33.82 -0.74 -29.07
C TYR A 32 -33.53 -0.26 -30.49
N THR A 33 -32.34 0.29 -30.68
CA THR A 33 -31.86 0.72 -32.00
C THR A 33 -31.12 -0.43 -32.66
N ASP A 34 -31.53 -0.84 -33.86
CA ASP A 34 -30.87 -1.90 -34.64
C ASP A 34 -29.55 -1.42 -35.28
N GLU A 35 -28.87 -2.28 -36.02
CA GLU A 35 -27.59 -1.96 -36.68
C GLU A 35 -27.71 -0.91 -37.79
N ASN A 36 -28.92 -0.72 -38.32
CA ASN A 36 -29.23 0.25 -39.38
C ASN A 36 -29.72 1.59 -38.81
N GLY A 37 -29.72 1.77 -37.48
CA GLY A 37 -30.21 2.97 -36.82
C GLY A 37 -31.74 3.04 -36.70
N GLN A 38 -32.46 1.95 -36.98
CA GLN A 38 -33.92 1.89 -36.88
C GLN A 38 -34.35 1.52 -35.47
N ILE A 39 -35.40 2.17 -34.98
CA ILE A 39 -36.00 1.87 -33.67
C ILE A 39 -36.91 0.66 -33.85
N VAL A 40 -36.56 -0.46 -33.22
CA VAL A 40 -37.32 -1.71 -33.24
C VAL A 40 -37.95 -1.93 -31.87
N ILE A 41 -39.24 -2.26 -31.87
CA ILE A 41 -39.96 -2.69 -30.67
C ILE A 41 -40.21 -4.20 -30.80
N SER A 42 -39.68 -4.99 -29.87
CA SER A 42 -39.77 -6.45 -29.90
C SER A 42 -40.03 -7.02 -28.52
N SER A 43 -40.66 -8.19 -28.44
CA SER A 43 -40.79 -8.97 -27.21
C SER A 43 -39.48 -9.67 -26.79
N THR A 44 -38.43 -9.59 -27.61
CA THR A 44 -37.12 -10.23 -27.36
C THR A 44 -35.98 -9.30 -27.78
N ILE A 45 -34.95 -9.22 -26.94
CA ILE A 45 -33.76 -8.39 -27.17
C ILE A 45 -32.63 -9.25 -27.75
N PRO A 46 -32.05 -8.90 -28.90
CA PRO A 46 -30.83 -9.51 -29.41
C PRO A 46 -29.59 -9.04 -28.62
N GLN A 47 -28.57 -9.90 -28.49
CA GLN A 47 -27.37 -9.68 -27.67
C GLN A 47 -26.62 -8.38 -28.04
N GLU A 48 -26.64 -8.01 -29.32
CA GLU A 48 -25.98 -6.84 -29.86
C GLU A 48 -26.68 -5.53 -29.43
N ALA A 49 -27.99 -5.57 -29.24
CA ALA A 49 -28.77 -4.42 -28.75
C ALA A 49 -28.50 -4.14 -27.26
N THR A 50 -28.18 -5.18 -26.47
CA THR A 50 -27.75 -5.03 -25.07
C THR A 50 -26.51 -4.15 -24.93
N LYS A 51 -25.62 -4.15 -25.92
CA LYS A 51 -24.40 -3.31 -25.92
C LYS A 51 -24.66 -1.84 -26.24
N ARG A 52 -25.74 -1.53 -26.96
CA ARG A 52 -26.10 -0.15 -27.39
C ARG A 52 -27.10 0.54 -26.46
N GLY A 53 -27.66 -0.20 -25.51
CA GLY A 53 -28.72 0.28 -24.63
C GLY A 53 -30.11 0.06 -25.23
N TYR A 54 -31.11 -0.07 -24.37
CA TYR A 54 -32.49 -0.34 -24.74
C TYR A 54 -33.47 0.17 -23.69
N ASP A 55 -34.70 0.45 -24.09
CA ASP A 55 -35.79 0.79 -23.17
C ASP A 55 -36.69 -0.42 -22.93
N ILE A 56 -37.11 -0.59 -21.68
CA ILE A 56 -38.15 -1.51 -21.26
C ILE A 56 -39.48 -0.77 -21.33
N LEU A 57 -40.44 -1.31 -22.08
CA LEU A 57 -41.76 -0.77 -22.26
C LEU A 57 -42.81 -1.58 -21.49
N SER A 58 -43.79 -0.86 -20.94
CA SER A 58 -45.04 -1.40 -20.41
C SER A 58 -45.92 -1.95 -21.54
N ASN A 59 -46.91 -2.77 -21.20
CA ASN A 59 -47.90 -3.30 -22.14
C ASN A 59 -48.67 -2.20 -22.91
N ASN A 60 -48.68 -0.96 -22.40
CA ASN A 60 -49.28 0.20 -23.04
C ASN A 60 -48.27 1.02 -23.89
N GLY A 61 -47.08 0.48 -24.17
CA GLY A 61 -46.04 1.14 -24.97
C GLY A 61 -45.29 2.28 -24.27
N ARG A 62 -45.48 2.46 -22.96
CA ARG A 62 -44.79 3.49 -22.16
C ARG A 62 -43.45 2.99 -21.65
N VAL A 63 -42.41 3.81 -21.70
CA VAL A 63 -41.09 3.50 -21.12
C VAL A 63 -41.22 3.35 -19.60
N ILE A 64 -40.84 2.19 -19.09
CA ILE A 64 -40.70 1.88 -17.67
C ILE A 64 -39.28 2.21 -17.22
N GLU A 65 -38.28 1.79 -18.00
CA GLU A 65 -36.87 1.87 -17.62
C GLU A 65 -36.01 1.99 -18.89
N THR A 66 -34.95 2.79 -18.83
CA THR A 66 -33.97 2.95 -19.92
C THR A 66 -32.64 2.37 -19.45
N ILE A 67 -32.14 1.37 -20.16
CA ILE A 67 -30.83 0.75 -19.93
C ILE A 67 -29.82 1.43 -20.85
N PRO A 68 -28.79 2.10 -20.30
CA PRO A 68 -27.78 2.78 -21.11
C PRO A 68 -26.90 1.79 -21.89
N PRO A 69 -26.22 2.24 -22.95
CA PRO A 69 -25.21 1.45 -23.65
C PRO A 69 -24.12 0.93 -22.71
N ALA A 70 -23.50 -0.18 -23.10
CA ALA A 70 -22.29 -0.66 -22.44
C ALA A 70 -21.22 0.45 -22.53
N PRO A 71 -20.54 0.78 -21.42
CA PRO A 71 -19.55 1.84 -21.43
C PRO A 71 -18.44 1.53 -22.43
N THR A 72 -18.01 2.54 -23.15
CA THR A 72 -16.91 2.42 -24.11
C THR A 72 -15.60 2.10 -23.39
N GLU A 73 -14.62 1.50 -24.08
CA GLU A 73 -13.31 1.21 -23.50
C GLU A 73 -12.64 2.48 -22.93
N GLU A 74 -12.83 3.63 -23.58
CA GLU A 74 -12.35 4.93 -23.10
C GLU A 74 -13.06 5.39 -21.81
N GLU A 75 -14.37 5.19 -21.67
CA GLU A 75 -15.11 5.52 -20.45
C GLU A 75 -14.76 4.59 -19.28
N ILE A 76 -14.44 3.32 -19.57
CA ILE A 76 -13.92 2.38 -18.57
C ILE A 76 -12.54 2.82 -18.10
N ALA A 77 -11.62 3.12 -19.03
CA ALA A 77 -10.27 3.58 -18.71
C ALA A 77 -10.29 4.91 -17.93
N ALA A 78 -11.15 5.87 -18.32
CA ALA A 78 -11.32 7.13 -17.60
C ALA A 78 -11.86 6.91 -16.17
N ARG A 79 -12.83 6.00 -16.00
CA ARG A 79 -13.36 5.65 -14.67
C ARG A 79 -12.32 4.95 -13.80
N GLU A 80 -11.48 4.10 -14.38
CA GLU A 80 -10.38 3.45 -13.67
C GLU A 80 -9.30 4.45 -13.25
N ALA A 81 -8.91 5.35 -14.15
CA ALA A 81 -7.97 6.43 -13.85
C ALA A 81 -8.48 7.35 -12.74
N GLU A 82 -9.76 7.73 -12.78
CA GLU A 82 -10.37 8.54 -11.72
C GLU A 82 -10.42 7.78 -10.40
N LYS A 83 -10.82 6.50 -10.42
CA LYS A 83 -10.81 5.64 -9.22
C LYS A 83 -9.40 5.54 -8.63
N GLN A 84 -8.37 5.46 -9.46
CA GLN A 84 -6.98 5.41 -9.02
C GLN A 84 -6.54 6.74 -8.39
N ARG A 85 -6.87 7.88 -9.00
CA ARG A 85 -6.63 9.21 -8.41
C ARG A 85 -7.31 9.38 -7.06
N GLN A 86 -8.56 8.94 -6.93
CA GLN A 86 -9.30 9.01 -5.66
C GLN A 86 -8.67 8.13 -4.57
N LYS A 87 -8.15 6.94 -4.94
CA LYS A 87 -7.40 6.09 -4.01
C LYS A 87 -6.11 6.76 -3.55
N GLU A 88 -5.32 7.30 -4.48
CA GLU A 88 -4.07 7.99 -4.17
C GLU A 88 -4.30 9.19 -3.24
N LEU A 89 -5.35 9.97 -3.49
CA LEU A 89 -5.75 11.07 -2.63
C LEU A 89 -6.18 10.60 -1.23
N ALA A 90 -6.92 9.48 -1.15
CA ALA A 90 -7.32 8.91 0.13
C ALA A 90 -6.11 8.39 0.92
N GLU A 91 -5.18 7.71 0.26
CA GLU A 91 -3.93 7.25 0.87
C GLU A 91 -3.07 8.41 1.35
N GLN A 92 -2.95 9.49 0.57
CA GLN A 92 -2.23 10.69 0.97
C GLN A 92 -2.86 11.32 2.21
N ARG A 93 -4.19 11.45 2.26
CA ARG A 93 -4.91 11.98 3.44
C ARG A 93 -4.68 11.13 4.69
N GLU A 94 -4.62 9.81 4.56
CA GLU A 94 -4.31 8.93 5.69
C GLU A 94 -2.85 9.09 6.16
N LYS A 95 -1.90 9.24 5.24
CA LYS A 95 -0.50 9.56 5.56
C LYS A 95 -0.39 10.90 6.30
N ASP A 96 -1.08 11.93 5.80
CA ASP A 96 -1.11 13.26 6.43
C ASP A 96 -1.69 13.20 7.84
N ARG A 97 -2.79 12.46 8.02
CA ARG A 97 -3.39 12.24 9.35
C ARG A 97 -2.44 11.50 10.29
N ALA A 98 -1.70 10.51 9.80
CA ALA A 98 -0.71 9.80 10.61
C ALA A 98 0.45 10.73 11.00
N LEU A 99 0.87 11.59 10.08
CA LEU A 99 1.95 12.55 10.29
C LEU A 99 1.58 13.60 11.34
N LEU A 100 0.39 14.20 11.22
CA LEU A 100 -0.16 15.16 12.20
C LEU A 100 -0.40 14.55 13.59
N LYS A 101 -0.68 13.23 13.66
CA LYS A 101 -0.78 12.52 14.94
C LYS A 101 0.59 12.35 15.61
N ARG A 102 1.65 12.19 14.82
CA ARG A 102 3.02 11.98 15.30
C ARG A 102 3.69 13.30 15.69
N PHE A 103 3.43 14.35 14.92
CA PHE A 103 4.02 15.67 15.11
C PHE A 103 2.97 16.76 14.98
N SER A 104 2.88 17.62 16.00
CA SER A 104 1.93 18.74 15.97
C SER A 104 2.46 19.96 15.22
N HIS A 105 3.77 20.05 14.97
CA HIS A 105 4.43 21.15 14.27
C HIS A 105 5.70 20.63 13.57
N PRO A 106 6.08 21.17 12.38
CA PRO A 106 7.32 20.84 11.69
C PRO A 106 8.58 20.77 12.58
N ASP A 107 8.77 21.73 13.50
CA ASP A 107 9.91 21.76 14.42
C ASP A 107 10.02 20.52 15.33
N GLN A 108 8.90 19.87 15.67
CA GLN A 108 8.94 18.62 16.43
C GLN A 108 9.52 17.48 15.59
N ALA A 109 9.21 17.45 14.30
CA ALA A 109 9.79 16.48 13.36
C ALA A 109 11.29 16.73 13.19
N VAL A 110 11.71 17.99 13.04
CA VAL A 110 13.14 18.37 12.98
C VAL A 110 13.89 17.92 14.23
N LYS A 111 13.38 18.23 15.43
CA LYS A 111 14.02 17.83 16.70
C LYS A 111 14.07 16.31 16.86
N ALA A 112 13.04 15.60 16.42
CA ALA A 112 13.01 14.14 16.43
C ALA A 112 14.04 13.54 15.46
N MET A 113 14.20 14.14 14.27
CA MET A 113 15.25 13.81 13.31
C MET A 113 16.63 13.97 13.93
N HIS A 114 16.93 15.17 14.46
CA HIS A 114 18.22 15.47 15.09
C HIS A 114 18.57 14.49 16.21
N ARG A 115 17.59 14.13 17.06
CA ARG A 115 17.80 13.14 18.13
C ARG A 115 18.21 11.78 17.58
N LYS A 116 17.52 11.30 16.53
CA LYS A 116 17.81 10.00 15.91
C LYS A 116 19.16 10.01 15.19
N ILE A 117 19.49 11.10 14.50
CA ILE A 117 20.79 11.25 13.84
C ILE A 117 21.92 11.21 14.89
N ARG A 118 21.81 11.97 15.98
CA ARG A 118 22.81 11.94 17.06
C ARG A 118 22.99 10.56 17.69
N GLU A 119 21.90 9.79 17.82
CA GLU A 119 21.98 8.40 18.31
C GLU A 119 22.82 7.54 17.37
N LEU A 120 22.57 7.59 16.06
CA LEU A 120 23.32 6.85 15.05
C LEU A 120 24.80 7.32 14.97
N GLU A 121 25.04 8.63 15.03
CA GLU A 121 26.39 9.19 15.08
C GLU A 121 27.16 8.72 16.31
N GLY A 122 26.51 8.63 17.47
CA GLY A 122 27.10 8.07 18.69
C GLY A 122 27.56 6.63 18.50
N LEU A 123 26.77 5.81 17.80
CA LEU A 123 27.17 4.43 17.46
C LEU A 123 28.36 4.40 16.50
N ILE A 124 28.41 5.29 15.51
CA ILE A 124 29.57 5.44 14.61
C ILE A 124 30.82 5.81 15.41
N GLN A 125 30.73 6.74 16.36
CA GLN A 125 31.87 7.12 17.20
C GLN A 125 32.37 5.96 18.05
N LEU A 126 31.47 5.15 18.63
CA LEU A 126 31.85 3.94 19.35
C LEU A 126 32.61 2.95 18.44
N LYS A 127 32.11 2.73 17.22
CA LYS A 127 32.77 1.86 16.23
C LYS A 127 34.15 2.39 15.82
N ARG A 128 34.30 3.70 15.63
CA ARG A 128 35.59 4.35 15.37
C ARG A 128 36.57 4.16 16.54
N GLY A 129 36.08 4.27 17.77
CA GLY A 129 36.86 3.95 18.98
C GLY A 129 37.35 2.50 18.98
N ASN A 130 36.50 1.55 18.59
CA ASN A 130 36.89 0.15 18.45
C ASN A 130 37.97 -0.04 17.37
N ILE A 131 37.80 0.56 16.19
CA ILE A 131 38.84 0.56 15.14
C ILE A 131 40.16 1.09 15.68
N SER A 132 40.17 2.19 16.44
CA SER A 132 41.40 2.75 17.02
C SER A 132 42.14 1.75 17.92
N VAL A 133 41.40 0.98 18.73
CA VAL A 133 41.98 -0.07 19.60
C VAL A 133 42.56 -1.21 18.76
N ILE A 134 41.82 -1.69 17.76
CA ILE A 134 42.25 -2.79 16.88
C ILE A 134 43.45 -2.36 16.02
N SER A 135 43.46 -1.14 15.51
CA SER A 135 44.59 -0.56 14.76
C SER A 135 45.84 -0.52 15.61
N SER A 136 45.73 -0.08 16.87
CA SER A 136 46.88 -0.10 17.79
C SER A 136 47.40 -1.52 18.04
N GLN A 137 46.53 -2.52 18.08
CA GLN A 137 46.96 -3.93 18.19
C GLN A 137 47.63 -4.42 16.91
N LEU A 138 47.11 -4.02 15.74
CA LEU A 138 47.68 -4.33 14.44
C LEU A 138 49.09 -3.76 14.29
N ASP A 139 49.28 -2.48 14.62
CA ASP A 139 50.57 -1.79 14.55
C ASP A 139 51.63 -2.49 15.42
N ASN A 140 51.22 -2.95 16.61
CA ASN A 140 52.10 -3.70 17.51
C ASN A 140 52.53 -5.06 16.93
N GLU A 141 51.60 -5.82 16.32
CA GLU A 141 51.93 -7.11 15.71
C GLU A 141 52.76 -6.94 14.43
N GLN A 142 52.45 -5.94 13.60
CA GLN A 142 53.26 -5.59 12.42
C GLN A 142 54.67 -5.16 12.83
N SER A 143 54.82 -4.35 13.88
CA SER A 143 56.13 -3.95 14.42
C SER A 143 56.95 -5.15 14.90
N ARG A 144 56.31 -6.13 15.55
CA ARG A 144 56.96 -7.38 15.97
C ARG A 144 57.43 -8.21 14.78
N ALA A 145 56.57 -8.38 13.78
CA ALA A 145 56.89 -9.10 12.55
C ALA A 145 58.07 -8.43 11.81
N ALA A 146 58.04 -7.10 11.65
CA ALA A 146 59.11 -6.34 11.03
C ALA A 146 60.44 -6.44 11.81
N ASN A 147 60.40 -6.51 13.14
CA ASN A 147 61.60 -6.74 13.95
C ASN A 147 62.20 -8.14 13.72
N MET A 148 61.37 -9.17 13.55
CA MET A 148 61.83 -10.53 13.24
C MET A 148 62.47 -10.59 11.86
N GLU A 149 61.82 -10.01 10.86
CA GLU A 149 62.34 -9.93 9.49
C GLU A 149 63.68 -9.19 9.44
N ARG A 150 63.79 -8.03 10.09
CA ARG A 150 65.06 -7.28 10.20
C ARG A 150 66.16 -8.05 10.93
N ALA A 151 65.80 -8.95 11.84
CA ALA A 151 66.73 -9.84 12.52
C ALA A 151 67.06 -11.11 11.71
N GLY A 152 66.55 -11.24 10.48
CA GLY A 152 66.74 -12.42 9.62
C GLY A 152 66.00 -13.67 10.11
N ARG A 153 64.97 -13.50 10.95
CA ARG A 153 64.15 -14.60 11.48
C ARG A 153 62.88 -14.73 10.65
N GLU A 154 62.44 -15.97 10.46
CA GLU A 154 61.14 -16.26 9.87
C GLU A 154 60.01 -15.78 10.79
N ILE A 155 58.99 -15.18 10.21
CA ILE A 155 57.80 -14.71 10.95
C ILE A 155 56.89 -15.92 11.17
N PRO A 156 56.51 -16.24 12.42
CA PRO A 156 55.59 -17.35 12.69
C PRO A 156 54.24 -17.14 11.98
N GLU A 157 53.67 -18.20 11.40
CA GLU A 157 52.36 -18.12 10.72
C GLU A 157 51.26 -17.60 11.65
N ALA A 158 51.29 -17.95 12.94
CA ALA A 158 50.35 -17.43 13.93
C ALA A 158 50.35 -15.89 14.05
N THR A 159 51.50 -15.24 13.84
CA THR A 159 51.59 -13.77 13.80
C THR A 159 50.96 -13.22 12.53
N LEU A 160 51.21 -13.85 11.38
CA LEU A 160 50.60 -13.46 10.10
C LEU A 160 49.08 -13.63 10.12
N GLU A 161 48.58 -14.75 10.64
CA GLU A 161 47.14 -14.99 10.82
C GLU A 161 46.51 -13.94 11.74
N LYS A 162 47.18 -13.59 12.84
CA LYS A 162 46.70 -12.56 13.76
C LYS A 162 46.59 -11.20 13.07
N ILE A 163 47.59 -10.82 12.28
CA ILE A 163 47.58 -9.59 11.47
C ILE A 163 46.39 -9.61 10.50
N ARG A 164 46.26 -10.66 9.68
CA ARG A 164 45.15 -10.80 8.71
C ARG A 164 43.78 -10.71 9.38
N ARG A 165 43.63 -11.30 10.57
CA ARG A 165 42.39 -11.24 11.36
C ARG A 165 42.09 -9.83 11.85
N LEU A 166 43.07 -9.12 12.42
CA LEU A 166 42.88 -7.74 12.90
C LEU A 166 42.52 -6.81 11.74
N GLU A 167 43.18 -6.94 10.59
CA GLU A 167 42.84 -6.19 9.37
C GLU A 167 41.42 -6.50 8.89
N SER A 168 40.99 -7.76 8.94
CA SER A 168 39.61 -8.12 8.59
C SER A 168 38.60 -7.49 9.53
N GLN A 169 38.87 -7.51 10.84
CA GLN A 169 37.98 -6.88 11.82
C GLN A 169 37.84 -5.37 11.60
N ILE A 170 38.92 -4.67 11.25
CA ILE A 170 38.87 -3.25 10.88
C ILE A 170 37.95 -3.06 9.67
N ARG A 171 38.19 -3.81 8.57
CA ARG A 171 37.37 -3.72 7.35
C ARG A 171 35.89 -4.04 7.59
N ASP A 172 35.59 -4.98 8.49
CA ASP A 172 34.21 -5.33 8.85
C ASP A 172 33.52 -4.14 9.54
N ILE A 173 34.18 -3.53 10.52
CA ILE A 173 33.64 -2.38 11.24
C ILE A 173 33.52 -1.14 10.31
N GLU A 174 34.46 -0.93 9.39
CA GLU A 174 34.38 0.15 8.39
C GLU A 174 33.17 -0.01 7.46
N ARG A 175 32.84 -1.24 7.06
CA ARG A 175 31.63 -1.54 6.30
C ARG A 175 30.36 -1.23 7.09
N GLU A 176 30.34 -1.59 8.37
CA GLU A 176 29.23 -1.24 9.27
C GLU A 176 29.06 0.28 9.42
N ILE A 177 30.15 1.03 9.59
CA ILE A 177 30.12 2.50 9.65
C ILE A 177 29.56 3.08 8.35
N THR A 178 29.98 2.54 7.20
CA THR A 178 29.49 2.98 5.89
C THR A 178 27.98 2.76 5.76
N SER A 179 27.51 1.57 6.15
CA SER A 179 26.08 1.24 6.19
C SER A 179 25.29 2.18 7.10
N GLN A 180 25.78 2.46 8.30
CA GLN A 180 25.12 3.39 9.23
C GLN A 180 25.13 4.83 8.72
N THR A 181 26.18 5.25 8.00
CA THR A 181 26.24 6.59 7.40
C THR A 181 25.19 6.72 6.29
N GLN A 182 24.97 5.67 5.50
CA GLN A 182 23.89 5.64 4.51
C GLN A 182 22.51 5.68 5.17
N GLU A 183 22.33 4.94 6.28
CA GLU A 183 21.10 4.98 7.06
C GLU A 183 20.78 6.38 7.60
N ILE A 184 21.79 7.14 8.06
CA ILE A 184 21.62 8.54 8.47
C ILE A 184 21.10 9.40 7.31
N GLU A 185 21.66 9.23 6.11
CA GLU A 185 21.25 10.00 4.93
C GLU A 185 19.84 9.64 4.44
N GLU A 186 19.48 8.36 4.47
CA GLU A 186 18.11 7.91 4.17
C GLU A 186 17.10 8.42 5.19
N LEU A 187 17.46 8.34 6.48
CA LEU A 187 16.65 8.87 7.57
C LEU A 187 16.43 10.37 7.41
N ARG A 188 17.50 11.13 7.10
CA ARG A 188 17.44 12.57 6.86
C ARG A 188 16.44 12.88 5.75
N LYS A 189 16.60 12.26 4.57
CA LYS A 189 15.70 12.47 3.43
C LYS A 189 14.23 12.14 3.75
N ALA A 190 14.01 11.04 4.47
CA ALA A 190 12.67 10.65 4.89
C ALA A 190 12.04 11.69 5.83
N PHE A 191 12.80 12.20 6.80
CA PHE A 191 12.33 13.25 7.69
C PHE A 191 12.15 14.59 6.98
N GLU A 192 13.02 14.96 6.05
CA GLU A 192 12.89 16.18 5.24
C GLU A 192 11.58 16.17 4.45
N ALA A 193 11.25 15.06 3.79
CA ALA A 193 9.96 14.90 3.10
C ALA A 193 8.76 14.98 4.07
N ASP A 194 8.85 14.35 5.24
CA ASP A 194 7.84 14.47 6.31
C ASP A 194 7.69 15.93 6.79
N ILE A 195 8.80 16.66 6.93
CA ILE A 195 8.82 18.07 7.39
C ILE A 195 8.19 18.98 6.34
N GLU A 196 8.60 18.88 5.08
CA GLU A 196 8.00 19.65 3.98
C GLU A 196 6.49 19.40 3.89
N ARG A 197 6.08 18.14 4.02
CA ARG A 197 4.65 17.80 4.03
C ARG A 197 3.92 18.39 5.23
N LEU A 198 4.53 18.41 6.41
CA LEU A 198 3.97 19.08 7.58
C LEU A 198 3.79 20.57 7.33
N GLU A 199 4.78 21.25 6.75
CA GLU A 199 4.70 22.68 6.45
C GLU A 199 3.54 23.00 5.49
N GLU A 200 3.32 22.14 4.49
CA GLU A 200 2.17 22.27 3.57
C GLU A 200 0.82 22.06 4.27
N VAL A 201 0.73 21.04 5.13
CA VAL A 201 -0.55 20.62 5.74
C VAL A 201 -0.93 21.49 6.94
N THR A 202 0.03 21.95 7.72
CA THR A 202 -0.22 22.86 8.86
C THR A 202 -0.23 24.32 8.45
N GLY A 203 0.44 24.69 7.36
CA GLY A 203 0.65 26.08 6.95
C GLY A 203 1.66 26.83 7.84
N GLU A 204 2.38 26.12 8.70
CA GLU A 204 3.41 26.67 9.58
C GLU A 204 4.79 26.32 9.01
N ALA A 205 5.69 27.30 8.95
CA ALA A 205 7.07 27.05 8.54
C ALA A 205 7.91 26.57 9.73
N ARG A 206 8.92 25.73 9.46
CA ARG A 206 9.92 25.38 10.46
C ARG A 206 10.74 26.62 10.87
N THR A 207 11.13 26.67 12.14
CA THR A 207 12.05 27.68 12.68
C THR A 207 13.42 27.09 12.98
N VAL A 208 13.49 25.75 13.12
CA VAL A 208 14.73 25.02 13.40
C VAL A 208 15.38 24.60 12.06
N PRO A 209 16.70 24.79 11.89
CA PRO A 209 17.39 24.36 10.68
C PRO A 209 17.42 22.83 10.57
N LEU A 210 17.47 22.32 9.33
CA LEU A 210 17.56 20.88 9.07
C LEU A 210 18.92 20.31 9.46
N ASP A 211 19.98 21.12 9.33
CA ASP A 211 21.30 20.72 9.79
C ASP A 211 21.32 20.71 11.32
N HIS A 212 21.58 19.53 11.88
CA HIS A 212 21.66 19.33 13.32
C HIS A 212 22.94 19.92 13.92
N THR A 213 23.96 20.18 13.11
CA THR A 213 25.22 20.77 13.57
C THR A 213 25.14 22.29 13.75
N GLU A 214 24.22 22.95 13.05
CA GLU A 214 24.01 24.40 13.15
C GLU A 214 23.24 24.80 14.41
N THR A 215 22.44 23.89 14.99
CA THR A 215 21.69 24.16 16.23
C THR A 215 22.55 24.21 17.50
N GLU A 216 23.85 23.91 17.42
CA GLU A 216 24.75 23.84 18.57
C GLU A 216 25.62 25.10 18.77
N ASN A 217 25.41 26.16 17.98
CA ASN A 217 26.09 27.47 18.13
C ASN A 217 25.21 28.56 18.76
#